data_AF-A0A958M8W6-F1
#
_entry.id   AF-A0A958M8W6-F1
#
_cell.length_a   1.000
_cell.length_b   1.000
_cell.length_c   1.000
_cell.angle_alpha   90.00
_cell.angle_beta   90.00
_cell.angle_gamma   90.00
#
_symmetry.space_group_name_H-M   'P 1'
#
loop_
_entity.id
_entity.type
_entity.pdbx_description
1 polymer ?
#
loop_
_entity_poly.entity_id
_entity_poly.type
_entity_poly.pdbx_seq_one_letter_code
_entity_poly.pdbx_strand_id
1 'polypeptide(L)'
;MTITIQALTAAIKSPIQKNGQFSPEFVRFLSKLVNDRRLNAGPPQPITLSAGAFNLIDGFSYYKLDTEGAAASDDLETIAGGNEGDIIFFDAANSAHSIVIKDGVGNIYTDGSADLTLDNTDDLALGFCNGTIWKVALWNIGA
;
A
#
# COMPACT_ATOMS: atom_id res chain seq x y z
N MET A 1 13.45 19.29 -0.04
CA MET A 1 13.00 19.83 1.27
C MET A 1 11.86 18.96 1.78
N THR A 2 12.15 18.07 2.73
CA THR A 2 11.18 17.11 3.28
C THR A 2 10.31 17.79 4.31
N ILE A 3 9.00 17.62 4.21
CA ILE A 3 8.03 18.08 5.22
C ILE A 3 7.95 16.97 6.27
N THR A 4 8.11 17.30 7.54
CA THR A 4 7.94 16.31 8.60
C THR A 4 6.46 16.03 8.82
N ILE A 5 6.11 14.79 9.17
CA ILE A 5 4.72 14.38 9.49
C ILE A 5 4.14 15.27 10.61
N GLN A 6 4.98 15.71 11.55
CA GLN A 6 4.59 16.63 12.61
C GLN A 6 4.13 18.01 12.09
N ALA A 7 4.77 18.54 11.04
CA ALA A 7 4.35 19.79 10.40
C ALA A 7 3.03 19.63 9.62
N LEU A 8 2.81 18.46 9.01
CA LEU A 8 1.56 18.14 8.32
C LEU A 8 0.38 18.04 9.30
N THR A 9 0.55 17.33 10.42
CA THR A 9 -0.47 17.21 11.47
C THR A 9 -0.84 18.56 12.09
N ALA A 10 0.13 19.47 12.25
CA ALA A 10 -0.12 20.82 12.75
C ALA A 10 -0.89 21.69 11.74
N ALA A 11 -0.58 21.56 10.44
CA ALA A 11 -1.22 22.31 9.36
C ALA A 11 -2.69 21.89 9.13
N ILE A 12 -3.01 20.62 9.35
CA ILE A 12 -4.39 20.11 9.24
C ILE A 12 -5.24 20.55 10.45
N LYS A 13 -4.67 20.59 11.66
CA LYS A 13 -5.41 20.99 12.89
C LYS A 13 -5.79 22.47 12.93
N SER A 14 -4.98 23.35 12.32
CA SER A 14 -5.23 24.80 12.27
C SER A 14 -4.85 25.38 10.89
N PRO A 15 -5.66 25.13 9.86
CA PRO A 15 -5.31 25.44 8.47
C PRO A 15 -5.28 26.95 8.19
N ILE A 16 -6.06 27.75 8.95
CA ILE A 16 -6.16 29.20 8.80
C ILE A 16 -5.27 29.87 9.85
N GLN A 17 -4.32 30.69 9.39
CA GLN A 17 -3.52 31.57 10.22
C GLN A 17 -4.35 32.75 10.72
N LYS A 18 -3.90 33.39 11.80
CA LYS A 18 -4.59 34.53 12.43
C LYS A 18 -4.83 35.72 11.47
N ASN A 19 -4.07 35.82 10.39
CA ASN A 19 -4.22 36.84 9.35
C ASN A 19 -5.22 36.43 8.24
N GLY A 20 -5.96 35.33 8.41
CA GLY A 20 -6.92 34.81 7.45
C GLY A 20 -6.30 34.08 6.25
N GLN A 21 -4.97 33.98 6.17
CA GLN A 21 -4.30 33.21 5.14
C GLN A 21 -4.20 31.74 5.56
N PHE A 22 -4.20 30.84 4.58
CA PHE A 22 -3.87 29.45 4.85
C PHE A 22 -2.41 29.32 5.29
N SER A 23 -2.13 28.42 6.22
CA SER A 23 -0.74 28.15 6.62
C SER A 23 0.08 27.73 5.40
N PRO A 24 1.35 28.17 5.28
CA PRO A 24 2.22 27.78 4.17
C PRO A 24 2.30 26.26 3.98
N GLU A 25 2.19 25.52 5.07
CA GLU A 25 2.16 24.06 5.07
C GLU A 25 0.87 23.48 4.50
N PHE A 26 -0.29 24.05 4.84
CA PHE A 26 -1.56 23.67 4.24
C PHE A 26 -1.63 24.05 2.76
N VAL A 27 -1.13 25.24 2.38
CA VAL A 27 -1.01 25.65 0.97
C VAL A 27 -0.06 24.72 0.21
N ARG A 28 1.05 24.29 0.81
CA ARG A 28 2.00 23.35 0.20
C ARG A 28 1.40 21.96 0.02
N PHE A 29 0.61 21.50 0.98
CA PHE A 29 -0.16 20.25 0.88
C PHE A 29 -1.18 20.31 -0.25
N LEU A 30 -2.01 21.37 -0.28
CA LEU A 30 -2.97 21.58 -1.37
C LEU A 30 -2.28 21.77 -2.72
N SER A 31 -1.14 22.46 -2.75
CA SER A 31 -0.32 22.65 -3.95
C SER A 31 0.23 21.32 -4.47
N LYS A 32 0.66 20.39 -3.61
CA LYS A 32 1.03 19.04 -4.04
C LYS A 32 -0.18 18.29 -4.62
N LEU A 33 -1.32 18.30 -3.93
CA LEU A 33 -2.54 17.63 -4.38
C LEU A 33 -3.06 18.17 -5.72
N VAL A 34 -3.00 19.50 -5.92
CA VAL A 34 -3.51 20.16 -7.13
C VAL A 34 -2.50 20.10 -8.29
N ASN A 35 -1.19 20.21 -8.03
CA ASN A 35 -0.18 20.29 -9.08
C ASN A 35 0.35 18.93 -9.53
N ASP A 36 0.39 17.91 -8.66
CA ASP A 36 0.96 16.63 -9.06
C ASP A 36 0.04 15.88 -10.04
N ARG A 37 -1.28 16.17 -10.06
CA ARG A 37 -2.30 15.55 -10.94
C ARG A 37 -2.24 14.01 -11.01
N ARG A 38 -1.55 13.38 -10.07
CA ARG A 38 -1.27 11.94 -10.01
C ARG A 38 -1.33 11.48 -8.57
N LEU A 39 -1.67 10.21 -8.37
CA LEU A 39 -1.53 9.55 -7.08
C LEU A 39 -0.05 9.23 -6.83
N ASN A 40 0.46 9.59 -5.65
CA ASN A 40 1.77 9.18 -5.17
C ASN A 40 1.57 8.35 -3.89
N ALA A 41 1.85 7.05 -3.97
CA ALA A 41 1.66 6.12 -2.85
C ALA A 41 2.73 6.23 -1.75
N GLY A 42 3.71 7.13 -1.91
CA GLY A 42 4.86 7.24 -1.03
C GLY A 42 5.92 6.17 -1.31
N PRO A 43 6.99 6.12 -0.49
CA PRO A 43 7.98 5.05 -0.57
C PRO A 43 7.41 3.71 -0.07
N PRO A 44 7.83 2.57 -0.66
CA PRO A 44 7.35 1.27 -0.21
C PRO A 44 7.84 0.94 1.21
N GLN A 45 7.00 0.28 2.00
CA GLN A 45 7.35 -0.26 3.30
C GLN A 45 7.71 -1.74 3.19
N PRO A 46 8.89 -2.17 3.67
CA PRO A 46 9.22 -3.59 3.69
C PRO A 46 8.37 -4.32 4.73
N ILE A 47 7.83 -5.47 4.32
CA ILE A 47 7.01 -6.34 5.14
C ILE A 47 7.42 -7.78 4.84
N THR A 48 7.71 -8.55 5.88
CA THR A 48 7.84 -10.00 5.77
C THR A 48 6.51 -10.60 6.19
N LEU A 49 5.99 -11.55 5.40
CA LEU A 49 4.80 -12.29 5.77
C LEU A 49 5.00 -13.02 7.09
N SER A 50 3.92 -13.19 7.84
CA SER A 50 3.91 -14.06 9.01
C SER A 50 2.63 -14.87 9.02
N ALA A 51 2.77 -16.20 9.04
CA ALA A 51 1.66 -17.14 8.95
C ALA A 51 0.66 -16.79 7.81
N GLY A 52 1.19 -16.49 6.63
CA GLY A 52 0.42 -16.13 5.44
C GLY A 52 -0.37 -14.81 5.51
N ALA A 53 0.02 -13.91 6.41
CA ALA A 53 -0.64 -12.61 6.55
C ALA A 53 0.35 -11.45 6.63
N PHE A 54 -0.15 -10.25 6.32
CA PHE A 54 0.51 -9.03 6.76
C PHE A 54 -0.46 -7.95 7.26
N ASN A 55 0.06 -7.09 8.14
CA ASN A 55 -0.66 -5.97 8.71
C ASN A 55 -0.27 -4.68 7.99
N LEU A 56 -1.26 -3.87 7.61
CA LEU A 56 -1.01 -2.53 7.10
C LEU A 56 -0.33 -1.66 8.16
N ILE A 57 0.48 -0.71 7.69
CA ILE A 57 1.08 0.32 8.53
C ILE A 57 0.33 1.63 8.28
N ASP A 58 -0.17 2.25 9.35
CA ASP A 58 -0.91 3.50 9.28
C ASP A 58 -0.16 4.58 8.49
N GLY A 59 -0.85 5.16 7.50
CA GLY A 59 -0.31 6.24 6.66
C GLY A 59 0.52 5.77 5.46
N PHE A 60 0.59 4.45 5.19
CA PHE A 60 1.26 3.90 4.02
C PHE A 60 0.31 3.12 3.11
N SER A 61 0.52 3.27 1.81
CA SER A 61 -0.27 2.59 0.77
C SER A 61 0.60 1.76 -0.18
N TYR A 62 1.90 1.65 0.07
CA TYR A 62 2.81 0.89 -0.80
C TYR A 62 3.71 -0.01 0.05
N TYR A 63 3.78 -1.29 -0.31
CA TYR A 63 4.51 -2.32 0.43
C TYR A 63 5.43 -3.14 -0.48
N LYS A 64 6.57 -3.56 0.07
CA LYS A 64 7.51 -4.52 -0.51
C LYS A 64 7.38 -5.79 0.32
N LEU A 65 6.78 -6.84 -0.23
CA LEU A 65 6.49 -8.06 0.51
C LEU A 65 7.62 -9.08 0.33
N ASP A 66 8.01 -9.74 1.40
CA ASP A 66 8.96 -10.86 1.41
C ASP A 66 8.33 -12.08 2.11
N THR A 67 8.81 -13.27 1.79
CA THR A 67 8.29 -14.54 2.33
C THR A 67 8.70 -14.76 3.78
N GLU A 68 7.90 -15.52 4.54
CA GLU A 68 8.23 -15.88 5.92
C GLU A 68 9.55 -16.67 5.97
N GLY A 69 10.50 -16.18 6.77
CA GLY A 69 11.80 -16.82 6.94
C GLY A 69 12.68 -16.86 5.68
N ALA A 70 12.42 -15.99 4.68
CA ALA A 70 13.12 -16.00 3.39
C ALA A 70 12.98 -17.34 2.65
N ALA A 71 11.82 -17.98 2.77
CA ALA A 71 11.47 -19.17 1.99
C ALA A 71 11.38 -18.84 0.48
N ALA A 72 11.63 -19.84 -0.37
CA ALA A 72 11.50 -19.66 -1.82
C ALA A 72 10.06 -19.31 -2.27
N SER A 73 9.05 -19.70 -1.49
CA SER A 73 7.67 -19.31 -1.74
C SER A 73 6.88 -19.29 -0.44
N ASP A 74 5.86 -18.43 -0.39
CA ASP A 74 4.91 -18.33 0.71
C ASP A 74 3.54 -17.86 0.20
N ASP A 75 2.48 -18.22 0.92
CA ASP A 75 1.10 -17.91 0.54
C ASP A 75 0.66 -16.63 1.27
N LEU A 76 0.06 -15.68 0.56
CA LEU A 76 -0.63 -14.54 1.15
C LEU A 76 -2.13 -14.82 1.17
N GLU A 77 -2.67 -15.00 2.37
CA GLU A 77 -4.06 -15.36 2.63
C GLU A 77 -4.85 -14.22 3.28
N THR A 78 -4.20 -13.37 4.08
CA THR A 78 -4.90 -12.32 4.85
C THR A 78 -4.15 -10.99 4.85
N ILE A 79 -4.87 -9.90 4.59
CA ILE A 79 -4.39 -8.53 4.76
C ILE A 79 -5.20 -7.85 5.88
N ALA A 80 -4.55 -7.53 6.99
CA ALA A 80 -5.19 -6.98 8.18
C ALA A 80 -5.02 -5.46 8.29
N GLY A 81 -5.99 -4.79 8.91
CA GLY A 81 -5.96 -3.34 9.19
C GLY A 81 -6.57 -2.43 8.11
N GLY A 82 -7.16 -3.01 7.06
CA GLY A 82 -7.85 -2.24 6.01
C GLY A 82 -9.23 -1.73 6.42
N ASN A 83 -9.54 -0.50 6.01
CA ASN A 83 -10.86 0.11 6.10
C ASN A 83 -11.54 0.17 4.72
N GLU A 84 -12.85 0.35 4.70
CA GLU A 84 -13.59 0.54 3.45
C GLU A 84 -13.04 1.73 2.65
N GLY A 85 -12.71 1.48 1.39
CA GLY A 85 -12.15 2.47 0.47
C GLY A 85 -10.62 2.53 0.43
N ASP A 86 -9.93 1.81 1.31
CA ASP A 86 -8.46 1.77 1.28
C ASP A 86 -7.95 1.13 -0.02
N ILE A 87 -6.96 1.79 -0.63
CA ILE A 87 -6.23 1.31 -1.79
C ILE A 87 -4.77 1.15 -1.39
N ILE A 88 -4.22 -0.02 -1.69
CA ILE A 88 -2.80 -0.32 -1.48
C ILE A 88 -2.17 -0.86 -2.77
N PHE A 89 -0.86 -0.70 -2.84
CA PHE A 89 0.02 -1.27 -3.85
C PHE A 89 1.01 -2.18 -3.14
N PHE A 90 1.36 -3.30 -3.74
CA PHE A 90 2.43 -4.15 -3.22
C PHE A 90 3.13 -4.92 -4.32
N ASP A 91 4.44 -5.10 -4.16
CA ASP A 91 5.31 -5.84 -5.06
C ASP A 91 6.20 -6.82 -4.28
N ALA A 92 6.91 -7.70 -4.99
CA ALA A 92 7.89 -8.57 -4.36
C ALA A 92 9.13 -7.76 -3.92
N ALA A 93 9.62 -8.07 -2.72
CA ALA A 93 10.89 -7.57 -2.23
C ALA A 93 12.09 -8.24 -2.91
N ASN A 94 11.91 -9.46 -3.43
CA ASN A 94 12.98 -10.28 -3.99
C ASN A 94 12.44 -11.21 -5.10
N SER A 95 13.06 -11.20 -6.28
CA SER A 95 12.67 -12.08 -7.41
C SER A 95 13.04 -13.56 -7.22
N ALA A 96 13.73 -13.92 -6.14
CA ALA A 96 13.97 -15.31 -5.77
C ALA A 96 12.89 -15.88 -4.83
N HIS A 97 12.00 -15.04 -4.30
CA HIS A 97 11.00 -15.39 -3.30
C HIS A 97 9.60 -15.10 -3.85
N SER A 98 8.83 -16.13 -4.17
CA SER A 98 7.51 -15.98 -4.79
C SER A 98 6.40 -15.88 -3.74
N ILE A 99 5.58 -14.85 -3.83
CA ILE A 99 4.40 -14.69 -2.98
C ILE A 99 3.17 -15.08 -3.78
N VAL A 100 2.44 -16.09 -3.31
CA VAL A 100 1.22 -16.58 -3.94
C VAL A 100 0.02 -15.97 -3.22
N ILE A 101 -0.61 -14.99 -3.85
CA ILE A 101 -1.84 -14.34 -3.37
C ILE A 101 -3.00 -15.30 -3.61
N LYS A 102 -3.60 -15.80 -2.53
CA LYS A 102 -4.61 -16.86 -2.58
C LYS A 102 -6.00 -16.30 -2.85
N ASP A 103 -6.68 -16.85 -3.84
CA ASP A 103 -8.09 -16.50 -4.11
C ASP A 103 -9.04 -17.19 -3.14
N GLY A 104 -9.99 -16.43 -2.58
CA GLY A 104 -11.05 -16.97 -1.73
C GLY A 104 -10.58 -17.52 -0.37
N VAL A 105 -9.32 -17.29 0.00
CA VAL A 105 -8.75 -17.64 1.30
C VAL A 105 -8.65 -16.38 2.17
N GLY A 106 -8.90 -16.53 3.47
CA GLY A 106 -8.90 -15.41 4.42
C GLY A 106 -9.86 -14.30 4.01
N ASN A 107 -9.30 -13.13 3.68
CA ASN A 107 -10.08 -11.97 3.25
C ASN A 107 -9.67 -11.45 1.86
N ILE A 108 -9.08 -12.29 1.01
CA ILE A 108 -8.60 -11.90 -0.33
C ILE A 108 -9.43 -12.57 -1.44
N TYR A 109 -9.80 -11.79 -2.45
CA TYR A 109 -10.44 -12.24 -3.68
C TYR A 109 -9.71 -11.62 -4.86
N THR A 110 -9.22 -12.46 -5.77
CA THR A 110 -8.38 -12.02 -6.88
C THR A 110 -9.18 -11.83 -8.16
N ASP A 111 -8.64 -11.02 -9.07
CA ASP A 111 -9.17 -10.92 -10.42
C ASP A 111 -9.10 -12.29 -11.13
N GLY A 112 -10.17 -12.63 -11.85
CA GLY A 112 -10.30 -13.92 -12.52
C GLY A 112 -10.56 -15.14 -11.62
N SER A 113 -10.70 -14.96 -10.30
CA SER A 113 -10.94 -16.06 -9.34
C SER A 113 -9.89 -17.16 -9.40
N ALA A 114 -8.62 -16.75 -9.40
CA ALA A 114 -7.46 -17.62 -9.45
C ALA A 114 -6.31 -17.04 -8.65
N ASP A 115 -5.46 -17.90 -8.08
CA ASP A 115 -4.27 -17.44 -7.38
C ASP A 115 -3.40 -16.56 -8.30
N LEU A 116 -2.85 -15.50 -7.72
CA LEU A 116 -1.95 -14.56 -8.41
C LEU A 116 -0.58 -14.63 -7.77
N THR A 117 0.48 -14.67 -8.56
CA THR A 117 1.85 -14.77 -8.03
C THR A 117 2.63 -13.49 -8.29
N LEU A 118 3.25 -12.96 -7.25
CA LEU A 118 4.36 -12.00 -7.32
C LEU A 118 5.64 -12.82 -7.31
N ASP A 119 6.27 -13.04 -8.47
CA ASP A 119 7.49 -13.84 -8.60
C ASP A 119 8.73 -13.03 -8.95
N ASN A 120 8.55 -11.74 -9.25
CA ASN A 120 9.64 -10.83 -9.53
C ASN A 120 9.38 -9.42 -8.95
N THR A 121 10.44 -8.63 -8.80
CA THR A 121 10.37 -7.28 -8.22
C THR A 121 9.69 -6.24 -9.13
N ASP A 122 9.42 -6.58 -10.39
CA ASP A 122 8.75 -5.71 -11.37
C ASP A 122 7.23 -5.98 -11.42
N ASP A 123 6.76 -7.09 -10.85
CA ASP A 123 5.34 -7.36 -10.66
C ASP A 123 4.73 -6.36 -9.68
N LEU A 124 3.48 -5.98 -9.93
CA LEU A 124 2.75 -5.07 -9.06
C LEU A 124 1.32 -5.56 -8.87
N ALA A 125 0.90 -5.67 -7.61
CA ALA A 125 -0.49 -5.88 -7.24
C ALA A 125 -1.12 -4.60 -6.68
N LEU A 126 -2.41 -4.42 -6.97
CA LEU A 126 -3.27 -3.41 -6.35
C LEU A 126 -4.35 -4.11 -5.55
N GLY A 127 -4.52 -3.69 -4.29
CA GLY A 127 -5.61 -4.11 -3.41
C GLY A 127 -6.60 -2.97 -3.18
N PHE A 128 -7.90 -3.28 -3.23
CA PHE A 128 -8.98 -2.39 -2.78
C PHE A 128 -9.80 -3.06 -1.68
N CYS A 129 -9.91 -2.42 -0.52
CA CYS A 129 -10.70 -2.91 0.61
C CYS A 129 -12.14 -2.37 0.56
N ASN A 130 -13.14 -3.24 0.69
CA ASN A 130 -14.55 -2.84 0.82
C ASN A 130 -15.06 -2.84 2.27
N GLY A 131 -14.14 -2.83 3.24
CA GLY A 131 -14.43 -2.90 4.68
C GLY A 131 -14.49 -4.32 5.23
N THR A 132 -14.41 -5.36 4.39
CA THR A 132 -14.38 -6.76 4.85
C THR A 132 -13.40 -7.60 4.03
N ILE A 133 -13.40 -7.43 2.72
CA ILE A 133 -12.55 -8.17 1.79
C ILE A 133 -11.64 -7.22 1.00
N TRP A 134 -10.52 -7.77 0.57
CA TRP A 134 -9.60 -7.19 -0.39
C TRP A 134 -9.85 -7.77 -1.76
N LYS A 135 -10.12 -6.89 -2.72
CA LYS A 135 -10.12 -7.23 -4.15
C LYS A 135 -8.73 -6.95 -4.70
N VAL A 136 -8.07 -7.95 -5.24
CA VAL A 136 -6.68 -7.85 -5.70
C VAL A 136 -6.59 -8.10 -7.19
N ALA A 137 -5.89 -7.21 -7.90
CA ALA A 137 -5.50 -7.41 -9.29
C ALA A 137 -3.99 -7.28 -9.43
N LEU A 138 -3.41 -8.01 -10.38
CA LEU A 138 -1.98 -8.10 -10.61
C LEU A 138 -1.64 -7.64 -12.02
N TRP A 139 -0.61 -6.80 -12.14
CA TRP A 139 0.16 -6.63 -13.36
C TRP A 139 1.41 -7.49 -13.26
N ASN A 140 1.39 -8.65 -13.91
CA ASN A 140 2.56 -9.51 -14.03
C ASN A 140 3.45 -8.94 -15.15
N ILE A 141 4.63 -8.49 -14.79
CA ILE A 141 5.65 -8.03 -15.73
C ILE A 141 6.64 -9.19 -15.84
N GLY A 142 6.46 -10.04 -16.82
CA GLY A 142 7.32 -11.21 -17.03
C GLY A 142 8.80 -10.81 -17.10
N ALA A 143 9.64 -11.59 -16.42
CA ALA A 143 11.09 -11.52 -16.49
C ALA A 143 11.65 -11.80 -17.90
#